data_AF-A0A3N5JM54-F1
#
_entry.id   AF-A0A3N5JM54-F1
#
_cell.length_a   1.000
_cell.length_b   1.000
_cell.length_c   1.000
_cell.angle_alpha   90.00
_cell.angle_beta   90.00
_cell.angle_gamma   90.00
#
_symmetry.space_group_name_H-M   'P 1'
#
loop_
_entity.id
_entity.type
_entity.pdbx_description
1 polymer ?
#
loop_
_entity_poly.entity_id
_entity_poly.type
_entity_poly.pdbx_seq_one_letter_code
_entity_poly.pdbx_strand_id
1 'polypeptide(L)'
;MILLLCLLLASPAVLFAQSVQNDLDQKLMMGYQGWFLCQGDGSPANDWRHWFRNSNDPSADQLNIDNWPDMSEYPQTYATNLTYATGSAAKLFSAYDENTTMIHFQWMRDHQIYGIYLQRFLGEAVNDQRFFKIRNHLLQNVINAAQVYDRHFALMYDVTGVPEEGFYDKLINDWEYLVDTYKITDKPEYVKQNDMPVLAIWGMGFTHNEVTAATAQAVIDYFHHSAQPKYRAHVVGGVPGQWRTLDGDSKTDPLWASVYRSLD
;
A
#
# COMPACT_ATOMS: atom_id res chain seq x y z
N MET A 1 44.20 58.40 -13.00
CA MET A 1 43.71 57.07 -13.37
C MET A 1 43.58 56.25 -12.09
N ILE A 2 42.41 56.25 -11.46
CA ILE A 2 42.11 55.46 -10.27
C ILE A 2 40.89 54.62 -10.64
N LEU A 3 41.11 53.31 -10.76
CA LEU A 3 40.09 52.31 -11.03
C LEU A 3 39.28 52.10 -9.75
N LEU A 4 37.96 52.36 -9.80
CA LEU A 4 37.05 52.01 -8.72
C LEU A 4 36.61 50.55 -8.92
N LEU A 5 37.06 49.67 -8.03
CA LEU A 5 36.71 48.25 -8.02
C LEU A 5 35.39 48.08 -7.25
N CYS A 6 34.28 47.85 -7.95
CA CYS A 6 33.03 47.43 -7.32
C CYS A 6 33.14 45.96 -6.89
N LEU A 7 33.33 45.71 -5.59
CA LEU A 7 33.11 44.39 -5.00
C LEU A 7 31.60 44.17 -4.82
N LEU A 8 31.01 43.34 -5.66
CA LEU A 8 29.70 42.74 -5.44
C LEU A 8 29.87 41.64 -4.37
N LEU A 9 29.38 41.91 -3.16
CA LEU A 9 29.23 40.89 -2.13
C LEU A 9 28.06 39.98 -2.52
N ALA A 10 28.35 38.81 -3.05
CA ALA A 10 27.36 37.75 -3.23
C ALA A 10 27.06 37.15 -1.85
N SER A 11 25.83 37.31 -1.38
CA SER A 11 25.32 36.58 -0.21
C SER A 11 25.39 35.08 -0.50
N PRO A 12 25.82 34.23 0.47
CA PRO A 12 25.72 32.79 0.29
C PRO A 12 24.24 32.42 0.22
N ALA A 13 23.80 31.97 -0.95
CA ALA A 13 22.53 31.29 -1.06
C ALA A 13 22.61 30.03 -0.17
N VAL A 14 21.80 29.98 0.87
CA VAL A 14 21.54 28.74 1.58
C VAL A 14 20.80 27.85 0.57
N LEU A 15 21.54 26.95 -0.06
CA LEU A 15 20.97 25.81 -0.78
C LEU A 15 20.28 24.96 0.29
N PHE A 16 18.99 25.15 0.48
CA PHE A 16 18.17 24.05 0.97
C PHE A 16 18.34 22.95 -0.07
N ALA A 17 18.90 21.81 0.35
CA ALA A 17 18.85 20.62 -0.45
C ALA A 17 17.38 20.47 -0.89
N GLN A 18 17.15 20.51 -2.20
CA GLN A 18 15.86 20.17 -2.75
C GLN A 18 15.58 18.79 -2.19
N SER A 19 14.55 18.65 -1.33
CA SER A 19 14.15 17.33 -0.85
C SER A 19 14.04 16.46 -2.09
N VAL A 20 14.80 15.37 -2.14
CA VAL A 20 14.74 14.45 -3.28
C VAL A 20 13.26 14.18 -3.51
N GLN A 21 12.83 14.37 -4.76
CA GLN A 21 11.43 14.23 -5.12
C GLN A 21 10.91 12.90 -4.55
N ASN A 22 9.89 12.99 -3.70
CA ASN A 22 9.19 11.90 -3.02
C ASN A 22 9.85 11.22 -1.81
N ASP A 23 10.83 11.86 -1.16
CA ASP A 23 11.41 11.36 0.09
C ASP A 23 10.36 11.29 1.23
N LEU A 24 10.48 10.32 2.15
CA LEU A 24 9.55 10.15 3.28
C LEU A 24 9.81 11.13 4.43
N ASP A 25 10.94 11.85 4.42
CA ASP A 25 11.27 12.81 5.46
C ASP A 25 10.11 13.79 5.72
N GLN A 26 9.63 13.78 6.97
CA GLN A 26 8.53 14.63 7.43
C GLN A 26 7.21 14.42 6.69
N LYS A 27 7.01 13.24 6.08
CA LYS A 27 5.75 12.84 5.43
C LYS A 27 4.97 11.85 6.29
N LEU A 28 3.65 11.89 6.15
CA LEU A 28 2.75 10.90 6.75
C LEU A 28 2.06 10.11 5.64
N MET A 29 2.21 8.79 5.70
CA MET A 29 1.61 7.84 4.78
C MET A 29 0.46 7.10 5.46
N MET A 30 -0.64 6.86 4.74
CA MET A 30 -1.80 6.13 5.26
C MET A 30 -1.85 4.70 4.70
N GLY A 31 -2.31 3.74 5.49
CA GLY A 31 -2.63 2.40 4.97
C GLY A 31 -3.86 2.45 4.07
N TYR A 32 -3.80 1.80 2.90
CA TYR A 32 -4.91 1.77 1.94
C TYR A 32 -5.11 0.37 1.38
N GLN A 33 -6.23 -0.28 1.73
CA GLN A 33 -6.44 -1.70 1.47
C GLN A 33 -7.09 -2.04 0.13
N GLY A 34 -8.00 -1.17 -0.34
CA GLY A 34 -8.76 -1.40 -1.56
C GLY A 34 -9.48 -2.76 -1.60
N TRP A 35 -9.96 -3.28 -0.47
CA TRP A 35 -10.45 -4.66 -0.37
C TRP A 35 -11.97 -4.84 -0.45
N PHE A 36 -12.75 -3.75 -0.37
CA PHE A 36 -14.21 -3.81 -0.44
C PHE A 36 -14.66 -3.97 -1.90
N LEU A 37 -15.46 -5.01 -2.20
CA LEU A 37 -15.96 -5.29 -3.55
C LEU A 37 -17.49 -5.42 -3.53
N CYS A 38 -18.13 -5.26 -4.68
CA CYS A 38 -19.59 -5.39 -4.79
C CYS A 38 -19.98 -6.34 -5.91
N GLN A 39 -21.14 -6.97 -5.80
CA GLN A 39 -21.75 -7.61 -6.96
C GLN A 39 -22.16 -6.54 -7.99
N GLY A 40 -21.90 -6.82 -9.27
CA GLY A 40 -22.18 -5.92 -10.39
C GLY A 40 -21.09 -4.88 -10.66
N ASP A 41 -19.97 -4.90 -9.93
CA ASP A 41 -18.85 -3.96 -10.11
C ASP A 41 -17.93 -4.29 -11.29
N GLY A 42 -18.15 -5.42 -11.96
CA GLY A 42 -17.32 -5.88 -13.08
C GLY A 42 -16.01 -6.53 -12.64
N SER A 43 -15.76 -6.67 -11.34
CA SER A 43 -14.62 -7.42 -10.82
C SER A 43 -14.80 -8.91 -11.11
N PRO A 44 -13.69 -9.66 -11.34
CA PRO A 44 -13.74 -11.10 -11.48
C PRO A 44 -14.30 -11.85 -10.25
N ALA A 45 -14.27 -11.24 -9.06
CA ALA A 45 -14.84 -11.82 -7.84
C ALA A 45 -16.37 -11.73 -7.87
N ASN A 46 -16.92 -10.59 -8.31
CA ASN A 46 -18.34 -10.31 -8.41
C ASN A 46 -19.10 -10.76 -7.15
N ASP A 47 -18.63 -10.30 -5.99
CA ASP A 47 -19.14 -10.64 -4.67
C ASP A 47 -19.06 -9.43 -3.73
N TRP A 48 -19.84 -9.46 -2.64
CA TRP A 48 -19.87 -8.41 -1.63
C TRP A 48 -18.75 -8.56 -0.59
N ARG A 49 -17.51 -8.58 -1.06
CA ARG A 49 -16.31 -8.80 -0.24
C ARG A 49 -16.16 -7.72 0.84
N HIS A 50 -15.87 -8.17 2.07
CA HIS A 50 -15.68 -7.37 3.29
C HIS A 50 -16.90 -6.57 3.78
N TRP A 51 -17.88 -6.28 2.92
CA TRP A 51 -19.13 -5.65 3.33
C TRP A 51 -20.05 -6.60 4.12
N PHE A 52 -20.12 -7.86 3.70
CA PHE A 52 -21.02 -8.86 4.30
C PHE A 52 -20.28 -10.19 4.57
N ARG A 53 -20.72 -10.91 5.61
CA ARG A 53 -20.18 -12.22 6.02
C ARG A 53 -20.45 -13.29 4.96
N ASN A 54 -21.63 -13.23 4.35
CA ASN A 54 -21.95 -13.97 3.14
C ASN A 54 -21.87 -13.03 1.94
N SER A 55 -20.82 -13.16 1.13
CA SER A 55 -20.56 -12.28 -0.02
C SER A 55 -21.64 -12.33 -1.13
N ASN A 56 -22.64 -13.22 -1.04
CA ASN A 56 -23.75 -13.28 -1.99
C ASN A 56 -25.08 -12.75 -1.42
N ASP A 57 -25.09 -12.29 -0.18
CA ASP A 57 -26.30 -11.86 0.51
C ASP A 57 -26.09 -10.48 1.17
N PRO A 58 -26.45 -9.38 0.47
CA PRO A 58 -26.27 -8.02 0.98
C PRO A 58 -27.42 -7.59 1.90
N SER A 59 -27.83 -8.46 2.84
CA SER A 59 -28.90 -8.22 3.83
C SER A 59 -28.35 -7.86 5.21
N ALA A 60 -29.23 -7.36 6.10
CA ALA A 60 -28.85 -6.85 7.42
C ALA A 60 -28.17 -7.92 8.30
N ASP A 61 -28.65 -9.16 8.25
CA ASP A 61 -28.13 -10.26 9.05
C ASP A 61 -26.68 -10.64 8.68
N GLN A 62 -26.26 -10.25 7.48
CA GLN A 62 -24.94 -10.55 6.95
C GLN A 62 -23.97 -9.38 7.09
N LEU A 63 -24.35 -8.22 7.63
CA LEU A 63 -23.44 -7.08 7.79
C LEU A 63 -22.14 -7.48 8.52
N ASN A 64 -21.01 -7.06 7.95
CA ASN A 64 -19.67 -7.32 8.48
C ASN A 64 -18.85 -6.04 8.70
N ILE A 65 -19.54 -4.91 8.83
CA ILE A 65 -18.95 -3.60 9.08
C ILE A 65 -19.60 -2.97 10.31
N ASP A 66 -18.82 -2.17 11.03
CA ASP A 66 -19.32 -1.44 12.20
C ASP A 66 -19.97 -0.10 11.82
N ASN A 67 -19.48 0.53 10.74
CA ASN A 67 -19.94 1.84 10.28
C ASN A 67 -20.35 1.79 8.81
N TRP A 68 -21.49 2.41 8.50
CA TRP A 68 -21.93 2.61 7.12
C TRP A 68 -21.27 3.85 6.53
N PRO A 69 -20.61 3.76 5.36
CA PRO A 69 -19.95 4.91 4.75
C PRO A 69 -20.96 5.97 4.29
N ASP A 70 -20.58 7.24 4.34
CA ASP A 70 -21.33 8.27 3.63
C ASP A 70 -21.11 8.09 2.12
N MET A 71 -22.22 7.93 1.39
CA MET A 71 -22.22 7.63 -0.04
C MET A 71 -22.55 8.85 -0.91
N SER A 72 -22.69 10.03 -0.31
CA SER A 72 -23.18 11.23 -0.99
C SER A 72 -22.26 11.76 -2.10
N GLU A 73 -20.95 11.53 -2.00
CA GLU A 73 -19.95 12.00 -2.97
C GLU A 73 -19.54 10.94 -4.01
N TYR A 74 -19.98 9.68 -3.86
CA TYR A 74 -19.55 8.60 -4.75
C TYR A 74 -20.30 8.64 -6.09
N PRO A 75 -19.59 8.76 -7.23
CA PRO A 75 -20.25 8.83 -8.55
C PRO A 75 -20.90 7.51 -8.95
N GLN A 76 -20.31 6.40 -8.53
CA GLN A 76 -20.76 5.04 -8.82
C GLN A 76 -20.98 4.28 -7.52
N THR A 77 -22.12 3.60 -7.44
CA THR A 77 -22.56 2.89 -6.24
C THR A 77 -23.38 1.65 -6.60
N TYR A 78 -23.36 0.66 -5.73
CA TYR A 78 -24.01 -0.64 -5.93
C TYR A 78 -25.09 -0.83 -4.87
N ALA A 79 -26.30 -1.16 -5.31
CA ALA A 79 -27.44 -1.32 -4.41
C ALA A 79 -27.37 -2.63 -3.62
N THR A 80 -27.62 -2.54 -2.31
CA THR A 80 -27.75 -3.69 -1.40
C THR A 80 -29.22 -4.11 -1.26
N ASN A 81 -29.52 -5.11 -0.42
CA ASN A 81 -30.90 -5.45 -0.04
C ASN A 81 -31.43 -4.56 1.10
N LEU A 82 -30.66 -3.56 1.53
CA LEU A 82 -31.03 -2.64 2.61
C LEU A 82 -31.69 -1.37 2.05
N THR A 83 -32.50 -0.72 2.89
CA THR A 83 -33.13 0.56 2.57
C THR A 83 -32.88 1.55 3.70
N TYR A 84 -32.72 2.82 3.34
CA TYR A 84 -32.74 3.91 4.31
C TYR A 84 -34.15 4.12 4.85
N ALA A 85 -34.28 4.84 5.97
CA ALA A 85 -35.59 5.21 6.54
C ALA A 85 -36.50 5.98 5.57
N THR A 86 -35.92 6.65 4.58
CA THR A 86 -36.61 7.34 3.48
C THR A 86 -37.21 6.39 2.43
N GLY A 87 -36.93 5.08 2.51
CA GLY A 87 -37.34 4.05 1.55
C GLY A 87 -36.42 3.89 0.34
N SER A 88 -35.42 4.76 0.15
CA SER A 88 -34.42 4.61 -0.91
C SER A 88 -33.45 3.47 -0.59
N ALA A 89 -32.99 2.74 -1.62
CA ALA A 89 -32.00 1.68 -1.47
C ALA A 89 -30.70 2.21 -0.85
N ALA A 90 -30.18 1.49 0.14
CA ALA A 90 -28.85 1.73 0.68
C ALA A 90 -27.83 1.11 -0.26
N LYS A 91 -26.80 1.89 -0.61
CA LYS A 91 -25.79 1.52 -1.61
C LYS A 91 -24.39 1.60 -1.01
N LEU A 92 -23.44 0.92 -1.61
CA LEU A 92 -22.02 0.92 -1.20
C LEU A 92 -21.12 1.13 -2.42
N PHE A 93 -19.88 1.55 -2.21
CA PHE A 93 -18.87 1.61 -3.26
C PHE A 93 -18.18 0.25 -3.43
N SER A 94 -17.58 0.03 -4.61
CA SER A 94 -16.57 -1.01 -4.80
C SER A 94 -15.20 -0.37 -5.03
N ALA A 95 -14.17 -0.90 -4.37
CA ALA A 95 -12.79 -0.49 -4.59
C ALA A 95 -12.31 -0.82 -6.02
N TYR A 96 -12.96 -1.80 -6.69
CA TYR A 96 -12.65 -2.13 -8.08
C TYR A 96 -13.03 -1.01 -9.06
N ASP A 97 -14.01 -0.18 -8.73
CA ASP A 97 -14.38 0.98 -9.55
C ASP A 97 -13.32 2.08 -9.45
N GLU A 98 -12.80 2.56 -10.59
CA GLU A 98 -11.80 3.63 -10.64
C GLU A 98 -12.32 4.91 -9.96
N ASN A 99 -13.61 5.22 -10.06
CA ASN A 99 -14.22 6.40 -9.44
C ASN A 99 -14.06 6.41 -7.91
N THR A 100 -14.07 5.24 -7.28
CA THR A 100 -13.81 5.10 -5.84
C THR A 100 -12.39 5.55 -5.50
N THR A 101 -11.39 5.08 -6.26
CA THR A 101 -9.99 5.46 -6.00
C THR A 101 -9.78 6.95 -6.31
N MET A 102 -10.42 7.46 -7.37
CA MET A 102 -10.35 8.87 -7.73
C MET A 102 -10.91 9.78 -6.63
N ILE A 103 -12.09 9.47 -6.06
CA ILE A 103 -12.65 10.30 -4.98
C ILE A 103 -11.82 10.23 -3.71
N HIS A 104 -11.27 9.05 -3.36
CA HIS A 104 -10.37 8.91 -2.22
C HIS A 104 -9.11 9.78 -2.36
N PHE A 105 -8.49 9.79 -3.54
CA PHE A 105 -7.31 10.61 -3.81
C PHE A 105 -7.63 12.10 -3.91
N GLN A 106 -8.83 12.45 -4.37
CA GLN A 106 -9.33 13.82 -4.27
C GLN A 106 -9.40 14.28 -2.82
N TRP A 107 -10.00 13.48 -1.93
CA TRP A 107 -10.04 13.79 -0.50
C TRP A 107 -8.64 13.90 0.09
N MET A 108 -7.71 13.01 -0.28
CA MET A 108 -6.33 13.12 0.17
C MET A 108 -5.70 14.45 -0.23
N ARG A 109 -5.90 14.92 -1.46
CA ARG A 109 -5.44 16.25 -1.89
C ARG A 109 -6.09 17.35 -1.07
N ASP A 110 -7.42 17.31 -0.94
CA ASP A 110 -8.21 18.36 -0.28
C ASP A 110 -7.88 18.46 1.23
N HIS A 111 -7.48 17.34 1.84
CA HIS A 111 -7.07 17.26 3.25
C HIS A 111 -5.55 17.16 3.46
N GLN A 112 -4.75 17.44 2.43
CA GLN A 112 -3.29 17.48 2.51
C GLN A 112 -2.64 16.17 3.03
N ILE A 113 -3.26 15.03 2.76
CA ILE A 113 -2.68 13.71 2.99
C ILE A 113 -1.67 13.45 1.88
N TYR A 114 -0.42 13.20 2.26
CA TYR A 114 0.68 13.12 1.30
C TYR A 114 0.54 11.91 0.35
N GLY A 115 0.28 10.73 0.91
CA GLY A 115 0.22 9.50 0.14
C GLY A 115 -0.20 8.27 0.94
N ILE A 116 -0.15 7.12 0.27
CA ILE A 116 -0.61 5.84 0.81
C ILE A 116 0.41 4.71 0.68
N TYR A 117 0.35 3.77 1.61
CA TYR A 117 0.81 2.41 1.41
C TYR A 117 -0.34 1.58 0.83
N LEU A 118 -0.29 1.31 -0.48
CA LEU A 118 -1.26 0.43 -1.14
C LEU A 118 -0.99 -1.02 -0.73
N GLN A 119 -1.93 -1.60 0.02
CA GLN A 119 -1.83 -2.96 0.49
C GLN A 119 -2.07 -3.95 -0.65
N ARG A 120 -1.12 -4.88 -0.80
CA ARG A 120 -1.18 -6.02 -1.70
C ARG A 120 -1.11 -7.29 -0.87
N PHE A 121 -2.27 -7.93 -0.70
CA PHE A 121 -2.39 -9.20 0.01
C PHE A 121 -1.70 -10.30 -0.81
N LEU A 122 -0.50 -10.70 -0.39
CA LEU A 122 0.38 -11.57 -1.17
C LEU A 122 -0.31 -12.90 -1.48
N GLY A 123 -0.96 -13.50 -0.48
CA GLY A 123 -1.68 -14.77 -0.65
C GLY A 123 -2.79 -14.70 -1.71
N GLU A 124 -3.51 -13.59 -1.80
CA GLU A 124 -4.52 -13.39 -2.84
C GLU A 124 -3.88 -13.12 -4.20
N ALA A 125 -2.83 -12.30 -4.23
CA ALA A 125 -2.14 -11.91 -5.45
C ALA A 125 -1.47 -13.09 -6.17
N VAL A 126 -1.01 -14.11 -5.44
CA VAL A 126 -0.24 -15.21 -6.04
C VAL A 126 -1.01 -16.53 -6.14
N ASN A 127 -2.13 -16.71 -5.42
CA ASN A 127 -2.85 -17.98 -5.37
C ASN A 127 -4.24 -17.96 -6.04
N ASP A 128 -4.87 -16.79 -6.25
CA ASP A 128 -6.17 -16.69 -6.94
C ASP A 128 -6.08 -15.73 -8.13
N GLN A 129 -6.23 -16.27 -9.35
CA GLN A 129 -6.15 -15.49 -10.58
C GLN A 129 -7.17 -14.34 -10.66
N ARG A 130 -8.33 -14.47 -9.99
CA ARG A 130 -9.32 -13.39 -9.90
C ARG A 130 -8.76 -12.25 -9.07
N PHE A 131 -8.21 -12.57 -7.90
CA PHE A 131 -7.64 -11.55 -7.02
C PHE A 131 -6.32 -10.99 -7.55
N PHE A 132 -5.48 -11.76 -8.23
CA PHE A 132 -4.35 -11.23 -8.97
C PHE A 132 -4.77 -10.09 -9.92
N LYS A 133 -5.83 -10.32 -10.72
CA LYS A 133 -6.39 -9.29 -11.62
C LYS A 133 -6.95 -8.10 -10.85
N ILE A 134 -7.67 -8.33 -9.74
CA ILE A 134 -8.24 -7.26 -8.91
C ILE A 134 -7.13 -6.41 -8.29
N ARG A 135 -6.11 -7.02 -7.68
CA ARG A 135 -4.98 -6.31 -7.05
C ARG A 135 -4.16 -5.52 -8.08
N ASN A 136 -4.00 -6.05 -9.29
CA ASN A 136 -3.35 -5.34 -10.38
C ASN A 136 -4.20 -4.18 -10.91
N HIS A 137 -5.52 -4.35 -11.00
CA HIS A 137 -6.44 -3.28 -11.40
C HIS A 137 -6.46 -2.15 -10.37
N LEU A 138 -6.51 -2.48 -9.08
CA LEU A 138 -6.40 -1.50 -7.99
C LEU A 138 -5.09 -0.71 -8.04
N LEU A 139 -3.97 -1.37 -8.34
CA LEU A 139 -2.70 -0.70 -8.55
C LEU A 139 -2.77 0.31 -9.72
N GLN A 140 -3.40 -0.06 -10.84
CA GLN A 140 -3.58 0.88 -11.96
C GLN A 140 -4.44 2.08 -11.57
N ASN A 141 -5.56 1.85 -10.86
CA ASN A 141 -6.42 2.92 -10.38
C ASN A 141 -5.64 3.88 -9.45
N VAL A 142 -4.79 3.35 -8.58
CA VAL A 142 -3.91 4.15 -7.71
C VAL A 142 -2.88 4.94 -8.51
N ILE A 143 -2.21 4.34 -9.51
CA ILE A 143 -1.25 5.05 -10.36
C ILE A 143 -1.94 6.24 -11.06
N ASN A 144 -3.13 6.03 -11.63
CA ASN A 144 -3.88 7.07 -12.32
C ASN A 144 -4.29 8.19 -11.35
N ALA A 145 -4.86 7.83 -10.20
CA ALA A 145 -5.34 8.80 -9.22
C ALA A 145 -4.21 9.58 -8.57
N ALA A 146 -3.07 8.92 -8.29
CA ALA A 146 -1.85 9.54 -7.80
C ALA A 146 -1.39 10.66 -8.74
N GLN A 147 -1.32 10.36 -10.04
CA GLN A 147 -0.93 11.32 -11.07
C GLN A 147 -1.91 12.50 -11.16
N VAL A 148 -3.22 12.23 -11.12
CA VAL A 148 -4.25 13.29 -11.26
C VAL A 148 -4.29 14.23 -10.06
N TYR A 149 -4.11 13.71 -8.85
CA TYR A 149 -4.27 14.48 -7.61
C TYR A 149 -2.96 14.86 -6.93
N ASP A 150 -1.82 14.58 -7.57
CA ASP A 150 -0.47 14.84 -7.06
C ASP A 150 -0.22 14.15 -5.71
N ARG A 151 -0.83 12.98 -5.49
CA ARG A 151 -0.64 12.19 -4.27
C ARG A 151 0.33 11.05 -4.54
N HIS A 152 0.97 10.57 -3.48
CA HIS A 152 2.08 9.62 -3.60
C HIS A 152 1.66 8.22 -3.14
N PHE A 153 2.36 7.20 -3.60
CA PHE A 153 2.10 5.84 -3.16
C PHE A 153 3.37 5.00 -3.04
N ALA A 154 3.33 4.03 -2.15
CA ALA A 154 4.26 2.91 -2.06
C ALA A 154 3.46 1.61 -1.99
N LEU A 155 4.07 0.50 -2.38
CA LEU A 155 3.43 -0.81 -2.21
C LEU A 155 3.68 -1.30 -0.77
N MET A 156 2.68 -1.94 -0.17
CA MET A 156 2.81 -2.69 1.07
C MET A 156 2.34 -4.12 0.85
N TYR A 157 3.23 -5.10 0.95
CA TYR A 157 2.80 -6.49 1.02
C TYR A 157 2.16 -6.77 2.37
N ASP A 158 0.94 -7.30 2.36
CA ASP A 158 0.40 -8.00 3.53
C ASP A 158 0.64 -9.49 3.34
N VAL A 159 1.46 -10.05 4.23
CA VAL A 159 1.88 -11.45 4.17
C VAL A 159 1.07 -12.35 5.10
N THR A 160 -0.01 -11.83 5.68
CA THR A 160 -0.86 -12.58 6.60
C THR A 160 -1.41 -13.83 5.94
N GLY A 161 -1.23 -14.98 6.61
CA GLY A 161 -1.73 -16.28 6.13
C GLY A 161 -0.98 -16.85 4.92
N VAL A 162 0.15 -16.27 4.50
CA VAL A 162 1.01 -16.88 3.50
C VAL A 162 1.91 -17.92 4.17
N PRO A 163 1.92 -19.19 3.70
CA PRO A 163 2.76 -20.23 4.29
C PRO A 163 4.23 -19.98 4.01
N GLU A 164 5.10 -20.49 4.88
CA GLU A 164 6.56 -20.46 4.70
C GLU A 164 7.00 -21.09 3.36
N GLU A 165 6.30 -22.15 2.94
CA GLU A 165 6.60 -22.85 1.70
C GLU A 165 6.45 -21.94 0.47
N GLY A 166 7.58 -21.70 -0.21
CA GLY A 166 7.66 -20.84 -1.39
C GLY A 166 7.39 -19.36 -1.12
N PHE A 167 7.42 -18.93 0.15
CA PHE A 167 7.17 -17.54 0.53
C PHE A 167 8.09 -16.56 -0.21
N TYR A 168 9.40 -16.83 -0.18
CA TYR A 168 10.43 -16.00 -0.82
C TYR A 168 10.12 -15.81 -2.31
N ASP A 169 9.95 -16.91 -3.06
CA ASP A 169 9.70 -16.85 -4.49
C ASP A 169 8.39 -16.14 -4.83
N LYS A 170 7.32 -16.36 -4.04
CA LYS A 170 6.04 -15.68 -4.24
C LYS A 170 6.18 -14.16 -4.13
N LEU A 171 6.86 -13.68 -3.09
CA LEU A 171 7.04 -12.26 -2.85
C LEU A 171 7.95 -11.63 -3.91
N ILE A 172 9.12 -12.23 -4.15
CA ILE A 172 10.12 -11.67 -5.08
C ILE A 172 9.60 -11.67 -6.52
N ASN A 173 9.02 -12.79 -7.00
CA ASN A 173 8.52 -12.86 -8.37
C ASN A 173 7.38 -11.87 -8.62
N ASP A 174 6.52 -11.67 -7.62
CA ASP A 174 5.44 -10.69 -7.73
C ASP A 174 5.97 -9.26 -7.75
N TRP A 175 6.95 -8.92 -6.90
CA TRP A 175 7.59 -7.61 -6.93
C TRP A 175 8.28 -7.34 -8.27
N GLU A 176 9.10 -8.27 -8.76
CA GLU A 176 9.77 -8.16 -10.06
C GLU A 176 8.75 -8.00 -11.19
N TYR A 177 7.65 -8.76 -11.15
CA TYR A 177 6.54 -8.63 -12.09
C TYR A 177 5.93 -7.21 -12.09
N LEU A 178 5.69 -6.63 -10.91
CA LEU A 178 5.13 -5.27 -10.81
C LEU A 178 6.11 -4.21 -11.30
N VAL A 179 7.38 -4.32 -10.92
CA VAL A 179 8.45 -3.44 -11.39
C VAL A 179 8.58 -3.52 -12.90
N ASP A 180 8.56 -4.71 -13.49
CA ASP A 180 8.78 -4.87 -14.92
C ASP A 180 7.56 -4.56 -15.78
N THR A 181 6.37 -4.93 -15.32
CA THR A 181 5.12 -4.81 -16.11
C THR A 181 4.51 -3.43 -15.95
N TYR A 182 4.43 -2.92 -14.73
CA TYR A 182 3.75 -1.66 -14.41
C TYR A 182 4.71 -0.49 -14.27
N LYS A 183 6.03 -0.75 -14.21
CA LYS A 183 7.07 0.26 -14.00
C LYS A 183 6.78 1.12 -12.78
N ILE A 184 6.31 0.48 -11.70
CA ILE A 184 5.82 1.20 -10.50
C ILE A 184 6.90 2.09 -9.89
N THR A 185 8.14 1.62 -9.84
CA THR A 185 9.28 2.35 -9.24
C THR A 185 9.80 3.49 -10.11
N ASP A 186 9.42 3.52 -11.39
CA ASP A 186 9.72 4.60 -12.33
C ASP A 186 8.66 5.70 -12.32
N LYS A 187 7.52 5.50 -11.61
CA LYS A 187 6.45 6.51 -11.55
C LYS A 187 6.92 7.72 -10.73
N PRO A 188 6.70 8.95 -11.22
CA PRO A 188 7.01 10.17 -10.48
C PRO A 188 6.24 10.31 -9.16
N GLU A 189 5.20 9.53 -8.94
CA GLU A 189 4.39 9.53 -7.71
C GLU A 189 4.77 8.40 -6.74
N TYR A 190 5.69 7.50 -7.16
CA TYR A 190 6.17 6.44 -6.29
C TYR A 190 7.12 6.99 -5.24
N VAL A 191 6.87 6.66 -3.98
CA VAL A 191 7.65 7.14 -2.84
C VAL A 191 9.05 6.52 -2.85
N LYS A 192 10.04 7.35 -2.52
CA LYS A 192 11.44 6.95 -2.39
C LYS A 192 11.97 7.33 -1.02
N GLN A 193 13.06 6.71 -0.60
CA GLN A 193 13.88 7.16 0.52
C GLN A 193 15.33 6.95 0.12
N ASN A 194 16.16 7.98 0.23
CA ASN A 194 17.57 7.92 -0.20
C ASN A 194 17.73 7.38 -1.64
N ASP A 195 16.93 7.91 -2.57
CA ASP A 195 16.85 7.50 -3.99
C ASP A 195 16.39 6.05 -4.26
N MET A 196 16.04 5.27 -3.22
CA MET A 196 15.52 3.91 -3.36
C MET A 196 14.00 3.88 -3.27
N PRO A 197 13.29 3.10 -4.11
CA PRO A 197 11.86 2.91 -3.98
C PRO A 197 11.49 2.33 -2.61
N VAL A 198 10.46 2.87 -1.97
CA VAL A 198 9.97 2.33 -0.69
C VAL A 198 9.07 1.12 -0.94
N LEU A 199 9.38 0.01 -0.28
CA LEU A 199 8.55 -1.18 -0.23
C LEU A 199 8.25 -1.52 1.22
N ALA A 200 6.97 -1.54 1.59
CA ALA A 200 6.56 -1.96 2.93
C ALA A 200 6.18 -3.45 2.96
N ILE A 201 6.43 -4.12 4.08
CA ILE A 201 6.04 -5.52 4.31
C ILE A 201 5.40 -5.64 5.70
N TRP A 202 4.08 -5.84 5.72
CA TRP A 202 3.28 -6.07 6.91
C TRP A 202 3.14 -7.58 7.19
N GLY A 203 3.44 -8.00 8.42
CA GLY A 203 3.11 -9.34 8.92
C GLY A 203 4.32 -10.20 9.32
N MET A 204 5.53 -9.87 8.90
CA MET A 204 6.72 -10.62 9.31
C MET A 204 6.95 -10.49 10.83
N GLY A 205 7.12 -11.63 11.50
CA GLY A 205 7.45 -11.68 12.93
C GLY A 205 6.23 -11.72 13.85
N PHE A 206 5.00 -11.64 13.34
CA PHE A 206 3.81 -11.88 14.14
C PHE A 206 3.65 -13.36 14.49
N THR A 207 3.16 -13.66 15.69
CA THR A 207 2.97 -15.04 16.17
C THR A 207 2.07 -15.89 15.27
N HIS A 208 1.06 -15.27 14.66
CA HIS A 208 0.09 -15.90 13.77
C HIS A 208 0.57 -16.08 12.32
N ASN A 209 1.77 -15.61 11.96
CA ASN A 209 2.36 -15.83 10.64
C ASN A 209 3.42 -16.93 10.67
N GLU A 210 3.50 -17.71 9.60
CA GLU A 210 4.37 -18.89 9.54
C GLU A 210 5.81 -18.58 9.09
N VAL A 211 6.02 -17.40 8.50
CA VAL A 211 7.32 -16.98 7.97
C VAL A 211 8.42 -17.14 9.02
N THR A 212 9.54 -17.77 8.67
CA THR A 212 10.68 -17.96 9.58
C THR A 212 11.59 -16.73 9.59
N ALA A 213 12.38 -16.56 10.67
CA ALA A 213 13.38 -15.49 10.74
C ALA A 213 14.42 -15.58 9.60
N ALA A 214 14.80 -16.81 9.21
CA ALA A 214 15.74 -17.02 8.12
C ALA A 214 15.18 -16.56 6.77
N THR A 215 13.92 -16.92 6.46
CA THR A 215 13.25 -16.49 5.24
C THR A 215 12.98 -14.99 5.23
N ALA A 216 12.56 -14.40 6.35
CA ALA A 216 12.38 -12.96 6.47
C ALA A 216 13.70 -12.20 6.25
N GLN A 217 14.81 -12.65 6.85
CA GLN A 217 16.13 -12.06 6.61
C GLN A 217 16.55 -12.19 5.14
N ALA A 218 16.33 -13.35 4.51
CA ALA A 218 16.65 -13.55 3.10
C ALA A 218 15.88 -12.59 2.17
N VAL A 219 14.62 -12.29 2.49
CA VAL A 219 13.81 -11.31 1.74
C VAL A 219 14.40 -9.90 1.88
N ILE A 220 14.77 -9.49 3.10
CA ILE A 220 15.39 -8.16 3.34
C ILE A 220 16.75 -8.07 2.61
N ASP A 221 17.59 -9.10 2.77
CA ASP A 221 18.90 -9.18 2.11
C ASP A 221 18.78 -9.14 0.58
N TYR A 222 17.70 -9.69 0.01
CA TYR A 222 17.43 -9.55 -1.42
C TYR A 222 17.28 -8.09 -1.81
N PHE A 223 16.37 -7.35 -1.17
CA PHE A 223 16.10 -5.96 -1.52
C PHE A 223 17.30 -5.04 -1.28
N HIS A 224 18.08 -5.30 -0.23
CA HIS A 224 19.24 -4.48 0.13
C HIS A 224 20.48 -4.79 -0.69
N HIS A 225 20.70 -6.06 -1.05
CA HIS A 225 22.02 -6.52 -1.48
C HIS A 225 22.01 -7.32 -2.79
N SER A 226 21.20 -8.38 -2.89
CA SER A 226 21.36 -9.36 -3.98
C SER A 226 20.48 -9.08 -5.21
N ALA A 227 19.40 -8.31 -5.06
CA ALA A 227 18.55 -7.91 -6.17
C ALA A 227 19.30 -7.06 -7.21
N GLN A 228 18.91 -7.21 -8.48
CA GLN A 228 19.35 -6.27 -9.53
C GLN A 228 18.98 -4.84 -9.12
N PRO A 229 19.77 -3.81 -9.49
CA PRO A 229 19.53 -2.44 -9.03
C PRO A 229 18.09 -1.93 -9.19
N LYS A 230 17.39 -2.30 -10.29
CA LYS A 230 16.00 -1.91 -10.55
C LYS A 230 14.96 -2.52 -9.59
N TYR A 231 15.30 -3.61 -8.90
CA TYR A 231 14.41 -4.32 -7.98
C TYR A 231 14.74 -4.04 -6.51
N ARG A 232 15.82 -3.29 -6.22
CA ARG A 232 16.18 -2.91 -4.85
C ARG A 232 15.16 -1.94 -4.27
N ALA A 233 15.01 -1.98 -2.95
CA ALA A 233 14.07 -1.14 -2.23
C ALA A 233 14.60 -0.74 -0.85
N HIS A 234 14.09 0.38 -0.36
CA HIS A 234 14.11 0.75 1.06
C HIS A 234 12.92 0.03 1.74
N VAL A 235 13.21 -0.86 2.66
CA VAL A 235 12.27 -1.87 3.18
C VAL A 235 11.72 -1.45 4.54
N VAL A 236 10.44 -1.07 4.56
CA VAL A 236 9.73 -0.67 5.79
C VAL A 236 8.94 -1.84 6.35
N GLY A 237 9.16 -2.21 7.61
CA GLY A 237 8.43 -3.33 8.22
C GLY A 237 7.20 -2.90 9.01
N GLY A 238 6.07 -3.54 8.70
CA GLY A 238 4.91 -3.61 9.58
C GLY A 238 5.05 -4.77 10.56
N VAL A 239 5.70 -4.49 11.70
CA VAL A 239 6.15 -5.50 12.67
C VAL A 239 5.29 -5.52 13.95
N PRO A 240 5.38 -6.58 14.77
CA PRO A 240 4.63 -6.68 16.03
C PRO A 240 4.94 -5.54 16.99
N GLY A 241 3.95 -5.13 17.80
CA GLY A 241 4.13 -4.05 18.77
C GLY A 241 5.20 -4.38 19.83
N GLN A 242 5.40 -5.66 20.13
CA GLN A 242 6.37 -6.17 21.09
C GLN A 242 7.69 -6.66 20.45
N TRP A 243 8.00 -6.25 19.23
CA TRP A 243 9.20 -6.68 18.50
C TRP A 243 10.52 -6.54 19.28
N ARG A 244 10.63 -5.51 20.14
CA ARG A 244 11.85 -5.21 20.90
C ARG A 244 12.10 -6.22 22.03
N THR A 245 11.03 -6.74 22.62
CA THR A 245 11.06 -7.67 23.75
C THR A 245 10.89 -9.13 23.33
N LEU A 246 10.50 -9.38 22.07
CA LEU A 246 10.24 -10.72 21.53
C LEU A 246 9.19 -11.49 22.34
N ASP A 247 8.12 -10.81 22.73
CA ASP A 247 7.00 -11.39 23.47
C ASP A 247 5.65 -10.90 22.89
N GLY A 248 4.55 -11.23 23.56
CA GLY A 248 3.21 -10.78 23.16
C GLY A 248 2.83 -11.22 21.74
N ASP A 249 2.63 -10.24 20.86
CA ASP A 249 2.28 -10.45 19.45
C ASP A 249 3.49 -10.82 18.56
N SER A 250 4.71 -10.78 19.10
CA SER A 250 5.95 -11.09 18.40
C SER A 250 6.40 -12.56 18.54
N LYS A 251 7.10 -13.07 17.52
CA LYS A 251 7.85 -14.33 17.62
C LYS A 251 8.94 -14.23 18.69
N THR A 252 9.14 -15.31 19.42
CA THR A 252 10.07 -15.39 20.56
C THR A 252 11.48 -15.86 20.20
N ASP A 253 11.70 -16.33 18.97
CA ASP A 253 13.03 -16.74 18.49
C ASP A 253 13.98 -15.53 18.46
N PRO A 254 15.13 -15.56 19.17
CA PRO A 254 16.10 -14.47 19.22
C PRO A 254 16.58 -13.97 17.85
N LEU A 255 16.55 -14.79 16.80
CA LEU A 255 16.94 -14.39 15.45
C LEU A 255 16.08 -13.25 14.89
N TRP A 256 14.81 -13.12 15.32
CA TRP A 256 13.94 -12.02 14.91
C TRP A 256 14.46 -10.66 15.33
N ALA A 257 15.22 -10.57 16.42
CA ALA A 257 15.80 -9.31 16.85
C ALA A 257 16.75 -8.73 15.79
N SER A 258 17.45 -9.59 15.03
CA SER A 258 18.29 -9.17 13.92
C SER A 258 17.46 -8.76 12.71
N VAL A 259 16.40 -9.53 12.38
CA VAL A 259 15.46 -9.23 11.30
C VAL A 259 14.80 -7.86 11.48
N TYR A 260 14.32 -7.55 12.68
CA TYR A 260 13.68 -6.25 12.91
C TYR A 260 14.64 -5.07 12.78
N ARG A 261 15.93 -5.28 13.04
CA ARG A 261 16.97 -4.24 12.93
C ARG A 261 17.59 -4.16 11.55
N SER A 262 17.29 -5.10 10.65
CA SER A 262 17.72 -5.06 9.26
C SER A 262 16.70 -4.38 8.35
N LEU A 263 15.48 -4.10 8.83
CA LEU A 263 14.57 -3.17 8.18
C LEU A 263 15.10 -1.73 8.26
N ASP A 264 14.67 -0.87 7.33
CA ASP A 264 15.07 0.53 7.27
C ASP A 264 14.22 1.47 8.15
#